data_AF-A0A388Q015-F1
#
_entry.id   AF-A0A388Q015-F1
#
_cell.length_a   1.000
_cell.length_b   1.000
_cell.length_c   1.000
_cell.angle_alpha   90.00
_cell.angle_beta   90.00
_cell.angle_gamma   90.00
#
_symmetry.space_group_name_H-M   'P 1'
#
loop_
_entity.id
_entity.type
_entity.pdbx_description
1 polymer ?
#
loop_
_entity_poly.entity_id
_entity_poly.type
_entity_poly.pdbx_seq_one_letter_code
_entity_poly.pdbx_strand_id
1 'polypeptide(L)'
;MISDNKISDVENIIGVKFSNKKFLSQALVHKSFSNDNSSNNEILEFLGDRVLGLVLAKKLINLYPNDKEGQLDKKLASLINKKVCAKVIEKYDLLKFISISKGQKKLKQET
;
A
#
# COMPACT_ATOMS: atom_id res chain seq x y z
N MET A 1 -19.07 -0.38 -3.07
CA MET A 1 -18.15 0.66 -3.60
C MET A 1 -17.91 1.70 -2.52
N ILE A 2 -16.69 2.25 -2.44
CA ILE A 2 -16.35 3.32 -1.49
C ILE A 2 -16.99 4.63 -1.99
N SER A 3 -17.51 5.47 -1.08
CA SER A 3 -18.17 6.72 -1.46
C SER A 3 -17.18 7.75 -2.05
N ASP A 4 -17.64 8.59 -2.99
CA ASP A 4 -16.79 9.56 -3.70
C ASP A 4 -16.12 10.59 -2.79
N ASN A 5 -16.75 10.95 -1.67
CA ASN A 5 -16.16 11.84 -0.67
C ASN A 5 -14.92 11.20 -0.03
N LYS A 6 -14.96 9.90 0.29
CA LYS A 6 -13.82 9.17 0.86
C LYS A 6 -12.65 9.06 -0.11
N ILE A 7 -12.93 8.90 -1.40
CA ILE A 7 -11.89 8.87 -2.43
C ILE A 7 -11.17 10.22 -2.50
N SER A 8 -11.92 11.31 -2.47
CA SER A 8 -11.36 12.67 -2.52
C SER A 8 -10.48 12.98 -1.31
N ASP A 9 -10.88 12.51 -0.12
CA ASP A 9 -10.06 12.63 1.10
C ASP A 9 -8.73 11.90 0.96
N VAL A 10 -8.74 10.66 0.45
CA VAL A 10 -7.52 9.87 0.25
C VAL A 10 -6.59 10.53 -0.77
N GLU A 11 -7.13 11.03 -1.89
CA GLU A 11 -6.33 11.77 -2.89
C GLU A 11 -5.64 12.99 -2.27
N ASN A 12 -6.32 13.70 -1.36
CA ASN A 12 -5.75 14.86 -0.69
C ASN A 12 -4.66 14.45 0.31
N ILE A 13 -4.85 13.35 1.05
CA ILE A 13 -3.86 12.81 2.00
C ILE A 13 -2.58 12.39 1.27
N ILE A 14 -2.70 11.69 0.15
CA ILE A 14 -1.54 11.18 -0.62
C ILE A 14 -0.98 12.22 -1.60
N GLY A 15 -1.67 13.34 -1.81
CA GLY A 15 -1.26 14.40 -2.74
C GLY A 15 -1.32 13.99 -4.22
N VAL A 16 -2.15 13.00 -4.57
CA VAL A 16 -2.25 12.46 -5.94
C VAL A 16 -3.71 12.42 -6.37
N LYS A 17 -4.01 13.04 -7.52
CA LYS A 17 -5.32 12.95 -8.18
C LYS A 17 -5.33 11.79 -9.17
N PHE A 18 -6.33 10.93 -9.07
CA PHE A 18 -6.48 9.77 -9.95
C PHE A 18 -7.39 10.12 -11.13
N SER A 19 -6.86 9.97 -12.35
CA SER A 19 -7.68 10.10 -13.57
C SER A 19 -8.81 9.08 -13.61
N ASN A 20 -8.60 7.89 -13.03
CA ASN A 20 -9.62 6.88 -12.86
C ASN A 20 -9.74 6.47 -11.38
N LYS A 21 -10.77 7.01 -10.71
CA LYS A 21 -11.07 6.75 -9.29
C LYS A 21 -11.32 5.28 -8.96
N LYS A 22 -11.65 4.44 -9.95
CA LYS A 22 -11.85 3.00 -9.74
C LYS A 22 -10.59 2.32 -9.22
N PHE A 23 -9.41 2.71 -9.67
CA PHE A 23 -8.15 2.15 -9.17
C PHE A 23 -7.94 2.45 -7.69
N LEU A 24 -8.20 3.69 -7.27
CA LEU A 24 -8.10 4.06 -5.87
C LEU A 24 -9.15 3.34 -5.02
N SER A 25 -10.40 3.23 -5.51
CA SER A 25 -11.42 2.46 -4.82
C SER A 25 -11.05 0.98 -4.70
N GLN A 26 -10.46 0.37 -5.73
CA GLN A 26 -10.05 -1.03 -5.72
C GLN A 26 -8.88 -1.25 -4.75
N ALA A 27 -7.88 -0.37 -4.74
CA ALA A 27 -6.72 -0.44 -3.85
C ALA A 27 -7.10 -0.43 -2.35
N LEU A 28 -8.25 0.17 -2.02
CA LEU A 28 -8.78 0.29 -0.66
C LEU A 28 -9.72 -0.87 -0.27
N VAL A 29 -9.93 -1.88 -1.11
CA VAL A 29 -10.77 -3.05 -0.79
C VAL A 29 -9.88 -4.27 -0.54
N HIS A 30 -9.87 -4.74 0.71
CA HIS A 30 -9.15 -5.96 1.06
C HIS A 30 -9.93 -7.20 0.60
N LYS A 31 -9.23 -8.27 0.23
CA LYS A 31 -9.86 -9.53 -0.23
C LYS A 31 -10.89 -10.13 0.73
N SER A 32 -10.76 -9.88 2.02
CA SER A 32 -11.74 -10.36 3.00
C SER A 32 -13.10 -9.69 2.88
N PHE A 33 -13.17 -8.51 2.25
CA PHE A 33 -14.40 -7.80 1.95
C PHE A 33 -14.99 -8.25 0.60
N SER A 34 -14.14 -8.57 -0.38
CA SER A 34 -14.55 -9.06 -1.71
C SER A 34 -13.58 -10.13 -2.21
N ASN A 35 -14.09 -11.34 -2.43
CA ASN A 35 -13.31 -12.45 -2.98
C ASN A 35 -13.14 -12.39 -4.51
N ASP A 36 -13.76 -11.41 -5.17
CA ASP A 36 -13.55 -11.12 -6.58
C ASP A 36 -12.30 -10.27 -6.79
N ASN A 37 -11.33 -10.82 -7.53
CA ASN A 37 -10.04 -10.19 -7.84
C ASN A 37 -10.18 -8.85 -8.58
N SER A 38 -11.24 -8.68 -9.38
CA SER A 38 -11.48 -7.42 -10.08
C SER A 38 -12.00 -6.30 -9.16
N SER A 39 -12.40 -6.68 -7.95
CA SER A 39 -13.05 -5.81 -6.97
C SER A 39 -12.25 -5.67 -5.66
N ASN A 40 -11.06 -6.27 -5.57
CA ASN A 40 -10.16 -6.18 -4.42
C ASN A 40 -8.75 -5.74 -4.83
N ASN A 41 -7.90 -5.52 -3.84
CA ASN A 41 -6.58 -4.95 -4.01
C ASN A 41 -5.47 -5.95 -4.38
N GLU A 42 -5.70 -7.27 -4.43
CA GLU A 42 -4.60 -8.26 -4.55
C GLU A 42 -3.78 -8.09 -5.84
N ILE A 43 -4.44 -7.83 -6.98
CA ILE A 43 -3.74 -7.60 -8.24
C ILE A 43 -2.95 -6.29 -8.21
N LEU A 44 -3.52 -5.24 -7.61
CA LEU A 44 -2.85 -3.94 -7.48
C LEU A 44 -1.69 -4.01 -6.47
N GLU A 45 -1.82 -4.80 -5.41
CA GLU A 45 -0.76 -5.08 -4.43
C GLU A 45 0.40 -5.82 -5.10
N PHE A 46 0.11 -6.87 -5.88
CA PHE A 46 1.13 -7.60 -6.63
C PHE A 46 1.96 -6.70 -7.56
N LEU A 47 1.29 -5.80 -8.30
CA LEU A 47 1.97 -4.83 -9.15
C LEU A 47 2.73 -3.78 -8.32
N GLY A 48 2.07 -3.25 -7.28
CA GLY A 48 2.58 -2.20 -6.41
C GLY A 48 3.87 -2.59 -5.71
N ASP A 49 3.98 -3.83 -5.24
CA ASP A 49 5.20 -4.36 -4.60
C ASP A 49 6.42 -4.29 -5.53
N ARG A 50 6.23 -4.56 -6.82
CA ARG A 50 7.32 -4.50 -7.81
C ARG A 50 7.69 -3.08 -8.18
N VAL A 51 6.70 -2.20 -8.31
CA VAL A 51 6.94 -0.77 -8.53
C VAL A 51 7.69 -0.16 -7.33
N LEU A 52 7.24 -0.44 -6.10
CA LEU A 52 7.87 0.04 -4.88
C LEU A 52 9.31 -0.50 -4.74
N GLY A 53 9.51 -1.79 -5.02
CA GLY A 53 10.83 -2.42 -5.07
C GLY A 53 11.77 -1.72 -6.04
N LEU A 54 11.33 -1.44 -7.27
CA LEU A 54 12.13 -0.75 -8.28
C LEU A 54 12.53 0.67 -7.85
N VAL A 55 11.56 1.45 -7.35
CA VAL A 55 11.79 2.84 -6.93
C VAL A 55 12.81 2.89 -5.79
N LEU A 56 12.67 1.99 -4.80
CA LEU A 56 13.57 1.96 -3.66
C LEU A 56 14.94 1.37 -4.00
N ALA A 57 15.02 0.34 -4.86
CA ALA A 57 16.29 -0.16 -5.36
C ALA A 57 17.09 0.94 -6.07
N LYS A 58 16.44 1.69 -6.98
CA LYS A 58 17.07 2.85 -7.64
C LYS A 58 17.56 3.90 -6.64
N LYS A 59 16.75 4.18 -5.61
CA LYS A 59 17.12 5.15 -4.57
C LYS A 59 18.29 4.66 -3.71
N LEU A 60 18.34 3.38 -3.37
CA LEU A 60 19.45 2.78 -2.62
C LEU A 60 20.76 2.81 -3.41
N ILE A 61 20.74 2.48 -4.70
CA ILE A 61 21.92 2.57 -5.57
C ILE A 61 22.50 3.99 -5.57
N ASN A 62 21.64 5.01 -5.62
CA ASN A 62 22.07 6.41 -5.60
C ASN A 62 22.60 6.86 -4.23
N LEU A 63 22.01 6.37 -3.13
CA LEU A 63 22.40 6.75 -1.77
C LEU A 63 23.65 5.99 -1.28
N TYR A 64 23.86 4.77 -1.76
CA TYR A 64 24.93 3.87 -1.36
C TYR A 64 25.69 3.33 -2.59
N PRO A 65 26.37 4.19 -3.36
CA PRO A 65 27.00 3.80 -4.62
C PRO A 65 28.13 2.77 -4.49
N ASN A 66 28.69 2.61 -3.29
CA ASN A 66 29.78 1.68 -3.01
C ASN A 66 29.31 0.35 -2.40
N ASP A 67 28.01 0.20 -2.14
CA ASP A 67 27.46 -1.04 -1.58
C ASP A 67 27.40 -2.13 -2.65
N LYS A 68 27.78 -3.34 -2.24
CA LYS A 68 27.58 -4.56 -3.05
C LYS A 68 26.10 -4.95 -3.08
N GLU A 69 25.69 -5.67 -4.12
CA GLU A 69 24.32 -6.20 -4.30
C GLU A 69 23.71 -6.76 -2.99
N GLY A 70 24.38 -7.74 -2.35
CA GLY A 70 23.84 -8.35 -1.12
C GLY A 70 23.69 -7.39 0.07
N GLN A 71 24.37 -6.24 0.08
CA GLN A 71 24.16 -5.19 1.09
C GLN A 71 22.92 -4.34 0.73
N LEU A 72 22.77 -4.00 -0.55
CA LEU A 72 21.60 -3.30 -1.08
C LEU A 72 20.32 -4.12 -0.87
N ASP A 73 20.37 -5.44 -1.09
CA ASP A 73 19.23 -6.35 -0.87
C ASP A 73 18.80 -6.39 0.60
N LYS A 74 19.77 -6.47 1.53
CA LYS A 74 19.48 -6.42 2.97
C LYS A 74 18.83 -5.10 3.37
N LYS A 75 19.27 -3.97 2.79
CA LYS A 75 18.65 -2.66 3.02
C LYS A 75 17.26 -2.58 2.40
N LEU A 76 17.06 -3.12 1.20
CA LEU A 76 15.76 -3.12 0.53
C LEU A 76 14.73 -3.92 1.35
N ALA A 77 15.10 -5.11 1.83
CA ALA A 77 14.25 -5.95 2.66
C ALA A 77 13.89 -5.30 4.02
N SER A 78 14.78 -4.47 4.58
CA SER A 78 14.49 -3.76 5.84
C SER A 78 13.56 -2.56 5.62
N LEU A 79 13.57 -1.95 4.44
CA LEU A 79 12.71 -0.82 4.06
C LEU A 79 11.32 -1.24 3.58
N ILE A 80 11.21 -2.40 2.92
CA ILE A 80 9.94 -2.88 2.36
C ILE A 80 9.54 -4.16 3.07
N ASN A 81 8.66 -4.02 4.06
CA ASN A 81 8.01 -5.15 4.71
C ASN A 81 6.68 -4.71 5.31
N LYS A 82 5.85 -5.70 5.65
CA LYS A 82 4.52 -5.50 6.22
C LYS A 82 4.49 -4.51 7.39
N LYS A 83 5.48 -4.57 8.28
CA LYS A 83 5.55 -3.68 9.46
C LYS A 83 5.80 -2.22 9.05
N VAL A 84 6.71 -1.99 8.10
CA VAL A 84 6.98 -0.64 7.59
C VAL A 84 5.77 -0.09 6.84
N CYS A 85 5.15 -0.89 5.96
CA CYS A 85 3.95 -0.47 5.23
C CYS A 85 2.79 -0.14 6.18
N ALA A 86 2.58 -0.93 7.24
CA ALA A 86 1.56 -0.66 8.26
C ALA A 86 1.80 0.68 8.95
N LYS A 87 3.04 0.97 9.37
CA LYS A 87 3.40 2.26 9.97
C LYS A 87 3.14 3.45 9.04
N VAL A 88 3.37 3.28 7.73
CA VAL A 88 3.06 4.34 6.74
C VAL A 88 1.55 4.56 6.66
N ILE A 89 0.76 3.50 6.58
CA ILE A 89 -0.71 3.58 6.55
C ILE A 89 -1.26 4.26 7.81
N GLU A 90 -0.73 3.92 8.99
CA GLU A 90 -1.09 4.52 10.27
C GLU A 90 -0.72 6.00 10.34
N LYS A 91 0.51 6.35 9.92
CA LYS A 91 1.00 7.74 9.91
C LYS A 91 0.09 8.68 9.10
N TYR A 92 -0.47 8.19 8.00
CA TYR A 92 -1.37 8.95 7.14
C TYR A 92 -2.86 8.73 7.46
N ASP A 93 -3.18 8.01 8.53
CA ASP A 93 -4.54 7.67 8.94
C ASP A 93 -5.38 7.07 7.77
N LEU A 94 -4.73 6.23 6.96
CA LEU A 94 -5.34 5.62 5.77
C LEU A 94 -6.13 4.35 6.11
N LEU A 95 -5.92 3.77 7.29
CA LEU A 95 -6.54 2.52 7.69
C LEU A 95 -8.07 2.58 7.69
N LYS A 96 -8.64 3.74 8.07
CA LYS A 96 -10.09 3.98 8.13
C LYS A 96 -10.79 3.95 6.77
N PHE A 97 -10.04 4.08 5.68
CA PHE A 97 -10.56 4.03 4.31
C PHE A 97 -10.56 2.61 3.74
N ILE A 98 -9.85 1.66 4.37
CA ILE A 98 -9.76 0.28 3.88
C ILE A 98 -11.03 -0.50 4.25
N SER A 99 -11.67 -1.08 3.24
CA SER A 99 -12.82 -1.96 3.41
C SER A 99 -12.36 -3.38 3.72
N ILE A 100 -12.72 -3.85 4.91
CA ILE A 100 -12.38 -5.17 5.45
C ILE A 100 -13.67 -5.79 6.01
N SER A 101 -13.87 -7.11 5.92
CA SER A 101 -15.04 -7.77 6.51
C SER A 101 -15.10 -7.62 8.04
N LYS A 102 -16.31 -7.71 8.59
CA LYS A 102 -16.60 -7.53 10.02
C LYS A 102 -15.76 -8.48 10.91
N GLY A 103 -15.46 -9.69 10.44
CA GLY A 103 -14.63 -10.67 11.17
C GLY A 103 -13.15 -10.29 11.29
N GLN A 104 -12.61 -9.52 10.33
CA GLN A 104 -11.21 -9.10 10.35
C GLN A 104 -10.98 -7.72 10.98
N LYS A 105 -12.02 -6.89 11.14
CA LYS A 105 -11.90 -5.60 11.86
C LYS A 105 -11.41 -5.76 13.30
N LYS A 106 -11.73 -6.88 13.96
CA LYS A 106 -11.28 -7.18 15.33
C LYS A 106 -9.78 -7.46 15.42
N LEU A 107 -9.18 -8.04 14.39
CA LEU A 107 -7.76 -8.46 14.40
C LEU A 107 -6.75 -7.30 14.26
N LYS A 108 -7.18 -6.09 13.84
CA LYS A 108 -6.30 -4.93 13.66
C LYS A 108 -6.36 -3.89 14.79
N GLN A 109 -7.23 -4.07 15.80
CA GLN A 109 -7.24 -3.20 16.98
C GLN A 109 -6.31 -3.71 18.10
N GLU A 110 -5.77 -4.92 17.97
CA GLU A 110 -5.02 -5.61 19.03
C GLU A 110 -3.55 -5.96 18.66
N THR A 111 -3.03 -5.47 17.52
CA THR A 111 -1.62 -5.65 17.11
C THR A 111 -1.08 -4.40 16.44
#